data_AF-A0A1Q7JFN8-F1
#
_entry.id   AF-A0A1Q7JFN8-F1
#
_cell.length_a   1.000
_cell.length_b   1.000
_cell.length_c   1.000
_cell.angle_alpha   90.00
_cell.angle_beta   90.00
_cell.angle_gamma   90.00
#
_symmetry.space_group_name_H-M   'P 1'
#
loop_
_entity.id
_entity.type
_entity.pdbx_description
1 polymer ?
#
loop_
_entity_poly.entity_id
_entity_poly.type
_entity_poly.pdbx_seq_one_letter_code
_entity_poly.pdbx_strand_id
1 'polypeptide(L)'
;MDIKRDRMVFLGYGKYWRSDTILGLMPIEEDRGPKRRTNVFVEGRAEPIIASRTEQSILEDMGASDAGFQVQALREAITELLAALHDFSPALRRALQQEHRFDVELWEQRLGDILKTPQAPESVDQNELFD
;
A
#
# COMPACT_ATOMS: atom_id res chain seq x y z
N MET A 1 -12.37 4.28 -2.07
CA MET A 1 -11.48 4.01 -0.94
C MET A 1 -11.60 2.52 -0.64
N ASP A 2 -10.56 1.75 -0.93
CA ASP A 2 -10.54 0.30 -0.65
C ASP A 2 -9.76 0.05 0.64
N ILE A 3 -10.27 -0.81 1.52
CA ILE A 3 -9.65 -1.13 2.81
C ILE A 3 -8.99 -2.49 2.67
N LYS A 4 -7.66 -2.55 2.87
CA LYS A 4 -6.95 -3.83 2.86
C LYS A 4 -7.38 -4.65 4.08
N ARG A 5 -7.98 -5.82 3.86
CA ARG A 5 -8.38 -6.76 4.92
C ARG A 5 -7.17 -7.38 5.62
N ASP A 6 -7.39 -7.94 6.81
CA ASP A 6 -6.39 -8.69 7.62
C ASP A 6 -5.14 -7.91 8.02
N ARG A 7 -5.16 -6.58 7.92
CA ARG A 7 -4.02 -5.74 8.28
C ARG A 7 -4.09 -5.33 9.74
N MET A 8 -2.99 -5.51 10.47
CA MET A 8 -2.86 -4.94 11.80
C MET A 8 -2.62 -3.43 11.72
N VAL A 9 -3.49 -2.66 12.37
CA VAL A 9 -3.50 -1.20 12.39
C VAL A 9 -3.13 -0.72 13.80
N PHE A 10 -2.11 0.11 13.91
CA PHE A 10 -1.68 0.67 15.18
C PHE A 10 -2.56 1.87 15.57
N LEU A 11 -3.27 1.77 16.69
CA LEU A 11 -4.15 2.83 17.20
C LEU A 11 -3.45 3.75 18.23
N GLY A 12 -2.18 3.46 18.54
CA GLY A 12 -1.40 4.17 19.55
C GLY A 12 -1.38 3.48 20.90
N TYR A 13 -0.34 3.74 21.70
CA TYR A 13 -0.16 3.18 23.06
C TYR A 13 -0.26 1.65 23.13
N GLY A 14 0.39 0.96 22.19
CA GLY A 14 0.40 -0.50 22.12
C GLY A 14 -0.93 -1.14 21.72
N LYS A 15 -1.93 -0.35 21.32
CA LYS A 15 -3.22 -0.87 20.83
C LYS A 15 -3.12 -1.18 19.35
N TYR A 16 -3.53 -2.37 18.96
CA TYR A 16 -3.56 -2.81 17.57
C TYR A 16 -4.89 -3.50 17.26
N TRP A 17 -5.48 -3.17 16.12
CA TRP A 17 -6.72 -3.78 15.65
C TRP A 17 -6.62 -4.20 14.20
N ARG A 18 -7.39 -5.21 13.82
CA ARG A 18 -7.50 -5.65 12.43
C ARG A 18 -8.33 -4.65 11.63
N SER A 19 -7.85 -4.27 10.45
CA SER A 19 -8.52 -3.31 9.57
C SER A 19 -9.96 -3.71 9.22
N ASP A 20 -10.21 -5.00 8.99
CA ASP A 20 -11.52 -5.56 8.66
C ASP A 20 -12.49 -5.61 9.85
N THR A 21 -12.02 -5.35 11.07
CA THR A 21 -12.84 -5.26 12.28
C THR A 21 -13.19 -3.83 12.67
N ILE A 22 -12.56 -2.83 12.03
CA ILE A 22 -12.83 -1.41 12.28
C ILE A 22 -14.05 -1.00 11.46
N LEU A 23 -15.13 -0.66 12.17
CA LEU A 23 -16.41 -0.26 11.60
C LEU A 23 -16.50 1.24 11.30
N GLY A 24 -15.73 2.06 12.02
CA GLY A 24 -15.76 3.51 11.83
C GLY A 24 -14.71 4.27 12.64
N LEU A 25 -14.46 5.50 12.21
CA LEU A 25 -13.52 6.43 12.82
C LEU A 25 -14.23 7.77 13.03
N MET A 26 -14.10 8.34 14.23
CA MET A 26 -14.67 9.65 14.56
C MET A 26 -13.61 10.50 15.27
N PRO A 27 -13.13 11.60 14.67
CA PRO A 27 -12.25 12.54 15.34
C PRO A 27 -12.87 13.06 16.64
N ILE A 28 -12.03 13.24 17.67
CA ILE A 28 -12.43 13.84 18.94
C ILE A 28 -12.13 15.34 18.86
N GLU A 29 -13.18 16.15 18.81
CA GLU A 29 -13.11 17.62 18.72
C GLU A 29 -13.12 18.27 20.12
N GLU A 30 -14.07 17.87 20.97
CA GLU A 30 -14.24 18.39 22.33
C GLU A 30 -13.54 17.52 23.38
N ASP A 31 -13.17 18.11 24.53
CA ASP A 31 -12.47 17.43 25.64
C ASP A 31 -11.23 16.64 25.20
N ARG A 32 -10.46 17.24 24.28
CA ARG A 32 -9.27 16.64 23.67
C ARG A 32 -8.12 16.56 24.68
N GLY A 33 -8.24 15.58 25.57
CA GLY A 33 -7.19 15.23 26.51
C GLY A 33 -5.92 14.74 25.79
N PRO A 34 -4.80 14.65 26.54
CA PRO A 34 -3.60 14.04 26.00
C PRO A 34 -3.93 12.64 25.49
N LYS A 35 -3.39 12.28 24.32
CA LYS A 35 -3.53 10.93 23.73
C LYS A 35 -4.94 10.56 23.24
N ARG A 36 -5.86 11.52 23.19
CA ARG A 36 -7.22 11.34 22.66
C ARG A 36 -7.34 12.08 21.33
N ARG A 37 -7.42 11.33 20.23
CA ARG A 37 -7.46 11.89 18.88
C ARG A 37 -8.66 11.40 18.07
N THR A 38 -8.96 10.10 18.16
CA THR A 38 -10.03 9.48 17.37
C THR A 38 -10.71 8.38 18.19
N ASN A 39 -12.03 8.34 18.15
CA ASN A 39 -12.84 7.21 18.58
C ASN A 39 -12.87 6.18 17.45
N VAL A 40 -12.43 4.96 17.73
CA VAL A 40 -12.39 3.84 16.78
C VAL A 40 -13.47 2.84 17.16
N PHE A 41 -14.47 2.70 16.30
CA PHE A 41 -15.56 1.76 16.49
C PHE A 41 -15.16 0.43 15.87
N VAL A 42 -15.29 -0.65 16.62
CA VAL A 42 -14.86 -2.00 16.21
C VAL A 42 -15.99 -2.99 16.42
N GLU A 43 -15.99 -4.04 15.61
CA GLU A 43 -16.96 -5.12 15.72
C GLU A 43 -16.91 -5.77 17.11
N GLY A 44 -18.09 -6.08 17.67
CA GLY A 44 -18.21 -6.76 18.95
C GLY A 44 -17.96 -5.90 20.19
N ARG A 45 -17.74 -4.58 20.06
CA ARG A 45 -17.51 -3.67 21.19
C ARG A 45 -18.51 -2.52 21.22
N ALA A 46 -19.17 -2.32 22.35
CA ALA A 46 -20.14 -1.24 22.53
C ALA A 46 -19.48 0.15 22.66
N GLU A 47 -18.33 0.22 23.34
CA GLU A 47 -17.59 1.47 23.53
C GLU A 47 -16.44 1.62 22.54
N PRO A 48 -16.22 2.82 21.96
CA PRO A 48 -15.13 3.03 21.03
C PRO A 48 -13.77 2.93 21.73
N ILE A 49 -12.78 2.50 20.97
CA ILE A 49 -11.39 2.56 21.39
C ILE A 49 -10.88 3.96 21.16
N ILE A 50 -10.43 4.62 22.21
CA ILE A 50 -9.78 5.92 22.08
C ILE A 50 -8.35 5.70 21.56
N ALA A 51 -8.13 6.11 20.32
CA ALA A 51 -6.85 6.13 19.65
C ALA A 51 -6.13 7.46 19.89
N SER A 52 -4.81 7.39 19.91
CA SER A 52 -3.95 8.58 20.00
C SER A 52 -3.46 9.07 18.65
N ARG A 53 -3.98 8.50 17.57
CA ARG A 53 -3.70 8.86 16.19
C ARG A 53 -4.91 9.52 15.56
N THR A 54 -4.67 10.35 14.56
CA THR A 54 -5.73 10.99 13.78
C THR A 54 -6.45 9.95 12.92
N GLU A 55 -7.68 10.26 12.52
CA GLU A 55 -8.48 9.41 11.64
C GLU A 55 -7.78 9.21 10.29
N GLN A 56 -7.26 10.28 9.68
CA GLN A 56 -6.41 10.19 8.48
C GLN A 56 -5.25 9.19 8.61
N SER A 57 -4.44 9.25 9.66
CA SER A 57 -3.30 8.33 9.81
C SER A 57 -3.74 6.88 10.04
N ILE A 58 -4.92 6.65 10.64
CA ILE A 58 -5.49 5.31 10.80
C ILE A 58 -6.00 4.79 9.44
N LEU A 59 -6.64 5.65 8.64
CA LEU A 59 -7.07 5.31 7.28
C LEU A 59 -5.89 4.94 6.39
N GLU A 60 -4.81 5.71 6.41
CA GLU A 60 -3.59 5.40 5.65
C GLU A 60 -3.04 4.01 6.00
N ASP A 61 -2.98 3.68 7.29
CA ASP A 61 -2.56 2.38 7.80
C ASP A 61 -3.53 1.25 7.42
N MET A 62 -4.84 1.52 7.34
CA MET A 62 -5.86 0.58 6.83
C MET A 62 -5.71 0.29 5.33
N GLY A 63 -4.75 0.92 4.66
CA GLY A 63 -4.54 0.83 3.21
C GLY A 63 -5.44 1.77 2.42
N ALA A 64 -6.13 2.68 3.11
CA ALA A 64 -7.04 3.65 2.54
C ALA A 64 -6.33 4.95 2.13
N SER A 65 -5.03 4.91 1.84
CA SER A 65 -4.27 6.05 1.33
C SER A 65 -4.34 6.12 -0.21
N ASP A 66 -4.56 7.32 -0.74
CA ASP A 66 -4.50 7.59 -2.19
C ASP A 66 -3.15 7.19 -2.80
N ALA A 67 -2.06 7.28 -2.03
CA ALA A 67 -0.73 6.86 -2.49
C ALA A 67 -0.66 5.35 -2.73
N GLY A 68 -1.24 4.53 -1.86
CA GLY A 68 -1.30 3.07 -2.05
C GLY A 68 -2.15 2.68 -3.25
N PHE A 69 -3.26 3.39 -3.45
CA PHE A 69 -4.14 3.20 -4.61
C PHE A 69 -3.46 3.65 -5.92
N GLN A 70 -2.84 4.83 -5.94
CA GLN A 70 -2.12 5.32 -7.12
C GLN A 70 -0.94 4.43 -7.48
N VAL A 71 -0.20 3.91 -6.51
CA VAL A 71 0.88 2.95 -6.77
C VAL A 71 0.33 1.64 -7.33
N GLN A 72 -0.79 1.13 -6.81
CA GLN A 72 -1.40 -0.09 -7.33
C GLN A 72 -1.93 0.11 -8.76
N ALA A 73 -2.69 1.17 -9.01
CA ALA A 73 -3.20 1.52 -10.34
C ALA A 73 -2.07 1.75 -11.35
N LEU A 74 -0.98 2.41 -10.93
CA LEU A 74 0.21 2.60 -11.75
C LEU A 74 0.89 1.25 -12.08
N ARG A 75 0.98 0.34 -11.11
CA ARG A 75 1.54 -1.01 -11.34
C ARG A 75 0.70 -1.81 -12.32
N GLU A 76 -0.63 -1.74 -12.21
CA GLU A 76 -1.56 -2.37 -13.16
C GLU A 76 -1.36 -1.80 -14.56
N ALA A 77 -1.35 -0.47 -14.72
CA ALA A 77 -1.12 0.19 -16.00
C ALA A 77 0.24 -0.18 -16.64
N ILE A 78 1.32 -0.25 -15.84
CA ILE A 78 2.64 -0.68 -16.34
C ILE A 78 2.61 -2.16 -16.76
N THR A 79 1.89 -3.01 -16.03
CA THR A 79 1.74 -4.43 -16.37
C THR A 79 0.99 -4.62 -17.68
N GLU A 80 -0.10 -3.89 -17.88
CA GLU A 80 -0.85 -3.89 -19.14
C GLU A 80 -0.02 -3.38 -20.31
N LEU A 81 0.76 -2.31 -20.10
CA LEU A 81 1.69 -1.79 -21.10
C LEU A 81 2.74 -2.82 -21.48
N LEU A 82 3.33 -3.51 -20.51
CA LEU A 82 4.30 -4.59 -20.76
C LEU A 82 3.71 -5.73 -21.59
N ALA A 83 2.48 -6.13 -21.29
CA ALA A 83 1.78 -7.15 -22.08
C ALA A 83 1.56 -6.67 -23.53
N ALA A 84 1.13 -5.42 -23.72
CA ALA A 84 0.94 -4.85 -25.05
C ALA A 84 2.25 -4.74 -25.86
N LEU A 85 3.35 -4.36 -25.20
CA LEU A 85 4.68 -4.36 -25.82
C LEU A 85 5.11 -5.78 -26.20
N HIS A 86 4.90 -6.74 -25.31
CA HIS A 86 5.23 -8.15 -25.53
C HIS A 86 4.58 -8.71 -26.79
N ASP A 87 3.32 -8.35 -27.02
CA ASP A 87 2.52 -8.82 -28.17
C ASP A 87 2.92 -8.20 -29.52
N PHE A 88 3.86 -7.25 -29.56
CA PHE A 88 4.33 -6.68 -30.82
C PHE A 88 5.00 -7.74 -31.72
N SER A 89 4.53 -7.81 -32.97
CA SER A 89 5.11 -8.70 -33.97
C SER A 89 6.60 -8.38 -34.24
N PRO A 90 7.43 -9.39 -34.62
CA PRO A 90 8.84 -9.15 -34.93
C PRO A 90 9.08 -8.12 -36.04
N ALA A 91 8.15 -8.01 -37.00
CA ALA A 91 8.23 -7.01 -38.06
C ALA A 91 8.05 -5.58 -37.52
N LEU A 92 7.06 -5.39 -36.64
CA LEU A 92 6.81 -4.09 -36.00
C LEU A 92 7.95 -3.67 -35.07
N ARG A 93 8.48 -4.61 -34.27
CA ARG A 93 9.65 -4.37 -33.40
C ARG A 93 10.85 -3.87 -34.22
N ARG A 94 11.13 -4.51 -35.36
CA ARG A 94 12.21 -4.07 -36.27
C ARG A 94 11.96 -2.69 -36.86
N ALA A 95 10.72 -2.39 -37.28
CA ALA A 95 10.38 -1.06 -37.82
C ALA A 95 10.55 0.05 -36.76
N LEU A 96 10.06 -0.16 -35.54
CA LEU A 96 10.22 0.79 -34.42
C LEU A 96 11.70 1.05 -34.09
N GLN A 97 12.54 0.02 -34.12
CA GLN A 97 13.97 0.16 -33.88
C GLN A 97 14.67 0.92 -35.00
N GLN A 98 14.34 0.64 -36.27
CA GLN A 98 15.01 1.22 -37.43
C GLN A 98 14.57 2.65 -37.73
N GLU A 99 13.28 2.94 -37.61
CA GLU A 99 12.68 4.21 -38.02
C GLU A 99 12.62 5.22 -36.86
N HIS A 100 12.43 4.72 -35.64
CA HIS A 100 12.19 5.57 -34.47
C HIS A 100 13.20 5.37 -33.33
N ARG A 101 14.21 4.50 -33.51
CA ARG A 101 15.22 4.16 -32.48
C ARG A 101 14.58 3.74 -31.15
N PHE A 102 13.41 3.10 -31.22
CA PHE A 102 12.67 2.64 -30.06
C PHE A 102 12.95 1.14 -29.84
N ASP A 103 13.73 0.87 -28.80
CA ASP A 103 14.15 -0.49 -28.43
C ASP A 103 13.13 -1.10 -27.47
N VAL A 104 12.25 -1.95 -28.00
CA VAL A 104 11.13 -2.54 -27.26
C VAL A 104 11.66 -3.43 -26.12
N GLU A 105 12.70 -4.22 -26.40
CA GLU A 105 13.31 -5.13 -25.43
C GLU A 105 13.93 -4.38 -24.25
N LEU A 106 14.62 -3.27 -24.51
CA LEU A 106 15.18 -2.42 -23.45
C LEU A 106 14.09 -1.82 -22.55
N TRP A 107 12.98 -1.37 -23.15
CA TRP A 107 11.86 -0.80 -22.41
C TRP A 107 11.07 -1.86 -21.62
N GLU A 108 10.88 -3.05 -22.18
CA GLU A 108 10.31 -4.19 -21.45
C GLU A 108 11.15 -4.53 -20.22
N GLN A 109 12.48 -4.59 -20.37
CA GLN A 109 13.39 -4.86 -19.25
C GLN A 109 13.29 -3.77 -18.17
N ARG A 110 13.38 -2.49 -18.57
CA ARG A 110 13.32 -1.36 -17.62
C ARG A 110 11.99 -1.31 -16.85
N LEU A 111 10.87 -1.45 -17.55
CA LEU A 111 9.54 -1.43 -16.92
C LEU A 111 9.33 -2.66 -16.02
N GLY A 112 9.84 -3.82 -16.44
CA GLY A 112 9.85 -5.03 -15.61
C GLY A 112 10.65 -4.88 -14.32
N ASP A 113 11.82 -4.23 -14.38
CA ASP A 113 12.65 -3.97 -13.20
C ASP A 113 11.97 -3.02 -12.20
N ILE A 114 11.18 -2.05 -12.66
CA ILE A 114 10.38 -1.16 -11.80
C ILE A 114 9.28 -1.94 -11.05
N LEU A 115 8.73 -2.99 -11.65
CA LEU A 115 7.67 -3.80 -11.03
C LEU A 115 8.20 -4.79 -9.98
N LYS A 116 9.49 -5.15 -10.02
CA LYS A 116 10.12 -6.01 -9.01
C LYS A 116 10.08 -5.31 -7.64
N THR A 117 9.43 -5.92 -6.66
CA THR A 117 9.43 -5.45 -5.28
C THR A 117 10.87 -5.40 -4.76
N PRO A 118 11.31 -4.35 -4.05
CA PRO A 118 12.56 -4.43 -3.30
C PRO A 118 12.49 -5.65 -2.38
N GLN A 119 13.42 -6.59 -2.49
CA GLN A 119 13.56 -7.66 -1.50
C GLN A 119 13.57 -6.98 -0.13
N ALA A 120 12.59 -7.32 0.72
CA ALA A 120 12.71 -6.99 2.13
C ALA A 120 14.06 -7.57 2.58
N PRO A 121 14.92 -6.80 3.25
CA PRO A 121 16.12 -7.37 3.85
C PRO A 121 15.67 -8.58 4.66
N GLU A 122 16.37 -9.72 4.50
CA GLU A 122 16.12 -10.92 5.29
C GLU A 122 15.90 -10.49 6.74
N SER A 123 14.76 -10.87 7.31
CA SER A 123 14.48 -10.61 8.71
C SER A 123 15.63 -11.18 9.52
N VAL A 124 16.49 -10.31 10.05
CA VAL A 124 17.46 -10.69 11.08
C VAL A 124 16.63 -11.34 12.18
N ASP A 125 16.90 -12.62 12.41
CA ASP A 125 16.21 -13.40 13.42
C ASP A 125 16.42 -12.69 14.76
N GLN A 126 15.35 -12.17 15.36
CA GLN A 126 15.41 -11.38 16.60
C GLN A 126 15.95 -12.20 17.78
N ASN A 127 16.14 -13.51 17.59
CA ASN A 127 16.75 -14.42 18.56
C ASN A 127 18.27 -14.21 18.74
N GLU A 128 18.98 -13.53 17.83
CA GLU A 128 20.43 -13.29 17.96
C GLU A 128 20.79 -12.09 18.86
N LEU A 129 19.81 -11.32 19.36
CA LEU A 129 20.06 -10.13 20.19
C LEU A 129 20.13 -10.42 21.70
N PHE A 130 19.97 -11.68 22.12
CA PHE A 130 19.86 -12.06 23.53
C PHE A 130 20.93 -13.07 24.01
N ASP A 131 21.94 -13.37 23.19
CA ASP A 131 23.11 -14.18 23.59
C ASP A 131 24.34 -13.33 23.96
#